data_AF-A0A924SG63-F1
#
_entry.id   AF-A0A924SG63-F1
#
_cell.length_a   1.000
_cell.length_b   1.000
_cell.length_c   1.000
_cell.angle_alpha   90.00
_cell.angle_beta   90.00
_cell.angle_gamma   90.00
#
_symmetry.space_group_name_H-M   'P 1'
#
loop_
_entity.id
_entity.type
_entity.pdbx_description
1 polymer ?
#
loop_
_entity_poly.entity_id
_entity_poly.type
_entity_poly.pdbx_seq_one_letter_code
_entity_poly.pdbx_strand_id
1 'polypeptide(L)'
;MPENDTSTADIDENEKDPDDVELDVTDIVVGTVTTADAPEVNGFAAIGARPETVEALAAVGITTPFAIQTMTLPIALAGHDLIGQSRTGTGKTQGFGVPLNQNVKSKAEGGNGTPQAIVVVPTRELCVQVTSDL
;
A
#
# COMPACT_ATOMS: atom_id res chain seq x y z
N MET A 1 0.36 12.45 -63.39
CA MET A 1 0.27 13.20 -62.13
C MET A 1 -0.83 14.23 -62.25
N PRO A 2 -1.72 14.28 -61.26
CA PRO A 2 -1.82 15.49 -60.44
C PRO A 2 -1.76 15.18 -58.94
N GLU A 3 -1.60 16.26 -58.20
CA GLU A 3 -1.18 16.40 -56.81
C GLU A 3 -2.41 16.38 -55.89
N ASN A 4 -2.35 15.64 -54.77
CA ASN A 4 -3.38 15.71 -53.73
C ASN A 4 -2.80 16.42 -52.52
N ASP A 5 -3.06 17.72 -52.50
CA ASP A 5 -3.08 18.58 -51.33
C ASP A 5 -4.05 17.99 -50.29
N THR A 6 -3.57 17.77 -49.07
CA THR A 6 -4.45 17.66 -47.91
C THR A 6 -3.70 18.26 -46.73
N SER A 7 -3.78 19.59 -46.64
CA SER A 7 -4.16 20.32 -45.43
C SER A 7 -3.61 19.72 -44.13
N THR A 8 -2.56 20.35 -43.60
CA THR A 8 -2.26 20.39 -42.18
C THR A 8 -3.53 20.73 -41.41
N ALA A 9 -4.17 19.71 -40.83
CA ALA A 9 -5.21 19.91 -39.84
C ALA A 9 -4.49 20.33 -38.55
N ASP A 10 -4.83 21.53 -38.09
CA ASP A 10 -4.45 22.09 -36.81
C ASP A 10 -4.73 21.06 -35.71
N ILE A 11 -3.67 20.63 -35.04
CA ILE A 11 -3.78 19.90 -33.77
C ILE A 11 -4.13 20.97 -32.74
N ASP A 12 -5.40 21.06 -32.35
CA ASP A 12 -5.84 21.82 -31.19
C ASP A 12 -5.22 21.16 -29.94
N GLU A 13 -4.20 21.80 -29.37
CA GLU A 13 -3.47 21.33 -28.19
C GLU A 13 -4.27 21.43 -26.88
N ASN A 14 -5.61 21.40 -26.93
CA ASN A 14 -6.44 21.67 -25.76
C ASN A 14 -7.54 20.62 -25.50
N GLU A 15 -7.29 19.36 -25.87
CA GLU A 15 -8.08 18.25 -25.34
C GLU A 15 -7.52 17.88 -23.97
N LYS A 16 -8.04 18.57 -22.94
CA LYS A 16 -7.73 18.33 -21.54
C LYS A 16 -8.13 16.89 -21.17
N ASP A 17 -7.14 16.05 -20.86
CA ASP A 17 -7.37 14.71 -20.36
C ASP A 17 -8.30 14.77 -19.13
N PRO A 18 -9.32 13.89 -19.03
CA PRO A 18 -10.28 13.91 -17.92
C PRO A 18 -9.65 13.58 -16.55
N ASP A 19 -8.35 13.29 -16.50
CA ASP A 19 -7.57 13.02 -15.30
C ASP A 19 -6.79 14.27 -14.78
N ASP A 20 -6.79 15.40 -15.52
CA ASP A 20 -6.12 16.66 -15.13
C ASP A 20 -6.96 17.56 -14.22
N VAL A 21 -7.47 16.97 -13.13
CA VAL A 21 -8.03 17.76 -12.02
C VAL A 21 -6.88 18.18 -11.10
N GLU A 22 -6.35 19.38 -11.32
CA GLU A 22 -5.47 20.04 -10.33
C GLU A 22 -6.27 20.29 -9.05
N LEU A 23 -5.92 19.57 -7.98
CA LEU A 23 -6.35 19.90 -6.63
C LEU A 23 -5.57 21.14 -6.17
N ASP A 24 -6.25 22.28 -6.12
CA ASP A 24 -5.70 23.54 -5.64
C ASP A 24 -5.27 23.40 -4.17
N VAL A 25 -3.96 23.51 -3.95
CA VAL A 25 -3.31 23.35 -2.64
C VAL A 25 -3.60 24.51 -1.70
N THR A 26 -4.28 25.57 -2.17
CA THR A 26 -4.55 26.79 -1.39
C THR A 26 -5.76 26.71 -0.45
N ASP A 27 -6.57 25.65 -0.51
CA ASP A 27 -7.69 25.45 0.43
C ASP A 27 -7.29 24.70 1.72
N ILE A 28 -6.03 24.26 1.85
CA ILE A 28 -5.53 23.69 3.10
C ILE A 28 -5.07 24.85 4.00
N VAL A 29 -6.03 25.43 4.73
CA VAL A 29 -5.75 26.33 5.85
C VAL A 29 -4.78 25.62 6.79
N VAL A 30 -3.53 26.11 6.82
CA VAL A 30 -2.50 25.69 7.78
C VAL A 30 -2.90 26.20 9.17
N GLY A 31 -3.75 25.42 9.83
CA GLY A 31 -4.03 25.55 11.25
C GLY A 31 -2.93 24.88 12.05
N THR A 32 -2.05 25.67 12.65
CA THR A 32 -1.17 25.19 13.71
C THR A 32 -2.03 24.79 14.92
N VAL A 33 -2.11 23.50 15.20
CA VAL A 33 -2.64 22.99 16.47
C VAL A 33 -1.57 22.17 17.15
N THR A 34 -1.01 22.75 18.20
CA THR A 34 -0.29 22.04 19.26
C THR A 34 -1.34 21.53 20.24
N THR A 35 -1.38 20.23 20.53
CA THR A 35 -1.85 19.67 21.83
C THR A 35 -1.49 18.20 21.91
N ALA A 36 -1.06 17.82 23.12
CA ALA A 36 -0.54 16.52 23.49
C ALA A 36 -1.65 15.49 23.78
N ASP A 37 -1.25 14.22 23.70
CA ASP A 37 -1.75 13.07 24.44
C ASP A 37 -3.23 12.67 24.25
N ALA A 38 -3.52 12.15 23.05
CA ALA A 38 -4.48 11.06 22.84
C ALA A 38 -3.73 9.97 22.05
N PRO A 39 -4.00 8.66 22.26
CA PRO A 39 -3.36 7.65 21.44
C PRO A 39 -3.93 7.82 20.02
N GLU A 40 -3.16 8.45 19.13
CA GLU A 40 -3.35 8.38 17.68
C GLU A 40 -3.53 6.90 17.36
N VAL A 41 -4.78 6.50 17.06
CA VAL A 41 -5.10 5.10 16.80
C VAL A 41 -4.34 4.72 15.54
N ASN A 42 -3.27 3.94 15.71
CA ASN A 42 -2.44 3.49 14.60
C ASN A 42 -3.36 2.85 13.54
N GLY A 43 -3.25 3.30 12.28
CA GLY A 43 -4.21 2.92 11.24
C GLY A 43 -4.28 1.42 10.99
N PHE A 44 -3.21 0.68 11.30
CA PHE A 44 -3.20 -0.78 11.24
C PHE A 44 -4.00 -1.43 12.38
N ALA A 45 -4.01 -0.83 13.58
CA ALA A 45 -4.82 -1.30 14.70
C ALA A 45 -6.32 -1.19 14.37
N ALA A 46 -6.72 -0.10 13.73
CA ALA A 46 -8.11 0.11 13.30
C ALA A 46 -8.59 -0.94 12.26
N ILE A 47 -7.66 -1.53 11.51
CA ILE A 47 -7.94 -2.56 10.50
C ILE A 47 -7.95 -3.98 11.10
N GLY A 48 -7.60 -4.13 12.39
CA GLY A 48 -7.60 -5.41 13.09
C GLY A 48 -6.29 -6.18 13.02
N ALA A 49 -5.17 -5.50 12.71
CA ALA A 49 -3.85 -6.10 12.85
C ALA A 49 -3.52 -6.39 14.32
N ARG A 50 -2.78 -7.47 14.56
CA ARG A 50 -2.26 -7.86 15.88
C ARG A 50 -1.45 -6.73 16.56
N PRO A 51 -1.61 -6.50 17.88
CA PRO A 51 -0.88 -5.46 18.61
C PRO A 51 0.63 -5.47 18.39
N GLU A 52 1.26 -6.65 18.40
CA GLU A 52 2.69 -6.84 18.16
C GLU A 52 3.11 -6.43 16.74
N THR A 53 2.26 -6.65 15.74
CA THR A 53 2.50 -6.21 14.36
C THR A 53 2.40 -4.69 14.27
N VAL A 54 1.40 -4.11 14.94
CA VAL A 54 1.20 -2.66 15.01
C VAL A 54 2.40 -1.97 15.66
N GLU A 55 2.90 -2.52 16.77
CA GLU A 55 4.08 -2.04 17.48
C GLU A 55 5.35 -2.14 16.63
N ALA A 56 5.58 -3.29 15.97
CA ALA A 56 6.72 -3.50 15.10
C ALA A 56 6.73 -2.53 13.90
N LEU A 57 5.57 -2.32 13.27
CA LEU A 57 5.42 -1.36 12.18
C LEU A 57 5.68 0.08 12.67
N ALA A 58 5.14 0.46 13.83
CA ALA A 58 5.39 1.77 14.42
C ALA A 58 6.87 2.00 14.73
N ALA A 59 7.59 0.98 15.21
CA ALA A 59 9.02 1.06 15.51
C ALA A 59 9.89 1.37 14.28
N VAL A 60 9.42 1.00 13.08
CA VAL A 60 10.09 1.33 11.81
C VAL A 60 9.47 2.54 11.09
N GLY A 61 8.59 3.29 11.78
CA GLY A 61 7.96 4.51 11.26
C GLY A 61 6.76 4.29 10.34
N ILE A 62 6.19 3.08 10.32
CA ILE A 62 5.01 2.73 9.52
C ILE A 62 3.77 2.77 10.44
N THR A 63 3.10 3.91 10.49
CA THR A 63 1.93 4.12 11.38
C THR A 63 0.61 4.22 10.63
N THR A 64 0.66 4.54 9.34
CA THR A 64 -0.52 4.79 8.51
C THR A 64 -0.49 3.88 7.28
N PRO A 65 -1.52 3.05 7.06
CA PRO A 65 -1.61 2.19 5.90
C PRO A 65 -1.83 3.01 4.62
N PHE A 66 -1.27 2.55 3.52
CA PHE A 66 -1.57 3.10 2.19
C PHE A 66 -3.00 2.77 1.77
N ALA A 67 -3.59 3.56 0.85
CA ALA A 67 -4.96 3.35 0.37
C ALA A 67 -5.22 1.90 -0.10
N ILE A 68 -4.28 1.30 -0.85
CA ILE A 68 -4.41 -0.10 -1.28
C ILE A 68 -4.44 -1.07 -0.09
N GLN A 69 -3.67 -0.81 0.97
CA GLN A 69 -3.64 -1.65 2.17
C GLN A 69 -4.94 -1.50 2.97
N THR A 70 -5.48 -0.29 3.10
CA THR A 70 -6.78 -0.07 3.77
C THR A 70 -7.92 -0.83 3.10
N MET A 71 -7.87 -0.97 1.76
CA MET A 71 -8.85 -1.75 1.01
C MET A 71 -8.62 -3.26 1.07
N THR A 72 -7.36 -3.70 1.09
CA THR A 72 -7.01 -5.13 0.93
C THR A 72 -6.83 -5.86 2.26
N LEU A 73 -6.29 -5.21 3.28
CA LEU A 73 -5.99 -5.83 4.58
C LEU A 73 -7.22 -6.38 5.29
N PRO A 74 -8.39 -5.71 5.36
CA PRO A 74 -9.58 -6.31 5.97
C PRO A 74 -10.00 -7.63 5.30
N ILE A 75 -9.89 -7.71 3.97
CA ILE A 75 -10.23 -8.89 3.17
C ILE A 75 -9.20 -10.01 3.43
N ALA A 76 -7.91 -9.66 3.43
CA ALA A 76 -6.81 -10.58 3.68
C ALA A 76 -6.84 -11.17 5.10
N LEU A 77 -7.09 -10.33 6.10
CA LEU A 77 -7.15 -10.71 7.50
C LEU A 77 -8.38 -11.59 7.81
N ALA A 78 -9.45 -11.47 7.03
CA ALA A 78 -10.59 -12.37 7.05
C ALA A 78 -10.30 -13.75 6.41
N GLY A 79 -9.11 -13.94 5.81
CA GLY A 79 -8.69 -15.21 5.22
C GLY A 79 -9.20 -15.45 3.81
N HIS A 80 -9.59 -14.39 3.09
CA HIS A 80 -10.01 -14.48 1.69
C HIS A 80 -8.85 -14.30 0.72
N ASP A 81 -8.89 -15.04 -0.39
CA ASP A 81 -7.99 -14.83 -1.51
C ASP A 81 -8.27 -13.47 -2.17
N LEU A 82 -7.20 -12.78 -2.56
CA LEU A 82 -7.30 -11.45 -3.18
C LEU A 82 -6.18 -11.21 -4.18
N ILE A 83 -6.46 -10.34 -5.14
CA ILE A 83 -5.48 -9.81 -6.08
C ILE A 83 -5.40 -8.30 -5.85
N GLY A 84 -4.26 -7.83 -5.36
CA GLY A 84 -3.99 -6.41 -5.17
C GLY A 84 -3.13 -5.85 -6.29
N GLN A 85 -3.64 -4.86 -7.02
CA GLN A 85 -2.87 -4.11 -8.00
C GLN A 85 -2.65 -2.68 -7.53
N SER A 86 -1.40 -2.21 -7.60
CA SER A 86 -1.05 -0.83 -7.29
C SER A 86 0.29 -0.46 -7.91
N ARG A 87 0.56 0.84 -8.02
CA ARG A 87 1.85 1.38 -8.47
C ARG A 87 3.00 0.95 -7.54
N THR A 88 4.23 0.99 -8.03
CA THR A 88 5.44 0.76 -7.20
C THR A 88 5.51 1.78 -6.05
N GLY A 89 6.14 1.41 -4.94
CA GLY A 89 6.29 2.30 -3.77
C GLY A 89 5.07 2.44 -2.85
N THR A 90 3.94 1.79 -3.14
CA THR A 90 2.71 1.90 -2.31
C THR A 90 2.57 0.83 -1.22
N GLY A 91 3.68 0.35 -0.66
CA GLY A 91 3.66 -0.59 0.48
C GLY A 91 3.08 -2.00 0.20
N LYS A 92 3.09 -2.50 -1.04
CA LYS A 92 2.52 -3.83 -1.35
C LYS A 92 3.09 -4.97 -0.48
N THR A 93 4.36 -4.87 -0.08
CA THR A 93 5.03 -5.84 0.78
C THR A 93 4.27 -6.06 2.09
N GLN A 94 3.92 -4.99 2.80
CA GLN A 94 3.13 -5.09 4.04
C GLN A 94 1.65 -5.43 3.77
N GLY A 95 1.16 -5.18 2.55
CA GLY A 95 -0.19 -5.57 2.12
C GLY A 95 -0.41 -7.09 2.17
N PHE A 96 0.60 -7.90 1.87
CA PHE A 96 0.56 -9.36 2.09
C PHE A 96 1.28 -9.79 3.38
N GLY A 97 2.30 -9.05 3.83
CA GLY A 97 3.13 -9.40 4.98
C GLY A 97 2.36 -9.37 6.31
N VAL A 98 1.53 -8.34 6.51
CA VAL A 98 0.68 -8.23 7.72
C VAL A 98 -0.28 -9.41 7.86
N PRO A 99 -1.11 -9.78 6.86
CA PRO A 99 -1.99 -10.94 6.97
C PRO A 99 -1.22 -12.27 7.00
N LEU A 100 -0.04 -12.36 6.39
CA LEU A 100 0.82 -13.54 6.51
C LEU A 100 1.27 -13.73 7.97
N ASN A 101 1.83 -12.68 8.60
CA ASN A 101 2.29 -12.73 9.99
C ASN A 101 1.14 -12.92 10.99
N GLN A 102 -0.06 -12.42 10.66
CA GLN A 102 -1.27 -12.69 11.46
C GLN A 102 -1.57 -14.19 11.58
N ASN A 103 -1.34 -14.95 10.51
CA ASN A 103 -1.75 -16.35 10.39
C ASN A 103 -0.64 -17.35 10.73
N VAL A 104 0.63 -16.96 10.62
CA VAL A 104 1.77 -17.80 10.98
C VAL A 104 1.84 -17.96 12.50
N LYS A 105 1.90 -19.21 12.97
CA LYS A 105 2.03 -19.52 14.40
C LYS A 105 3.49 -19.71 14.78
N SER A 106 3.93 -18.93 15.76
CA SER A 106 5.21 -19.15 16.43
C SER A 106 5.18 -20.44 17.26
N LYS A 107 6.35 -20.90 17.72
CA LYS A 107 6.43 -22.04 18.67
C LYS A 107 5.65 -21.78 19.97
N ALA A 108 5.63 -20.53 20.43
CA ALA A 108 4.88 -20.14 21.63
C ALA A 108 3.36 -20.27 21.42
N GLU A 109 2.90 -20.19 20.17
CA GLU A 109 1.49 -20.31 19.77
C GLU A 109 1.14 -21.73 19.29
N GLY A 110 1.98 -22.72 19.58
CA GLY A 110 1.78 -24.12 19.18
C GLY A 110 2.24 -24.46 17.76
N GLY A 111 3.00 -23.57 17.11
CA GLY A 111 3.69 -23.88 15.87
C GLY A 111 4.75 -24.97 16.07
N ASN A 112 4.83 -25.90 15.14
CA ASN A 112 5.77 -27.04 15.16
C ASN A 112 7.12 -26.74 14.46
N GLY A 113 7.30 -25.51 13.95
CA GLY A 113 8.51 -25.09 13.24
C GLY A 113 8.59 -25.55 11.77
N THR A 114 7.51 -26.12 11.21
CA THR A 114 7.45 -26.38 9.76
C THR A 114 7.12 -25.09 9.00
N PRO A 115 7.51 -24.97 7.71
CA PRO A 115 7.10 -23.86 6.86
C PRO A 115 5.56 -23.74 6.81
N GLN A 116 5.03 -22.52 7.00
CA GLN A 116 3.59 -22.23 7.08
C GLN A 116 3.10 -21.29 5.95
N ALA A 117 4.00 -20.58 5.30
CA ALA A 117 3.69 -19.64 4.22
C ALA A 117 4.81 -19.66 3.16
N ILE A 118 4.47 -19.30 1.93
CA ILE A 118 5.41 -19.13 0.82
C ILE A 118 5.15 -17.79 0.13
N VAL A 119 6.21 -17.02 -0.06
CA VAL A 119 6.20 -15.81 -0.88
C VAL A 119 7.09 -16.06 -2.09
N VAL A 120 6.53 -15.90 -3.29
CA VAL A 120 7.25 -16.11 -4.55
C VAL A 120 7.47 -14.76 -5.21
N VAL A 121 8.72 -14.50 -5.60
CA VAL A 121 9.14 -13.28 -6.28
C VAL A 121 9.92 -13.63 -7.54
N PRO A 122 9.92 -12.76 -8.58
CA PRO A 122 10.53 -13.05 -9.86
C PRO A 122 12.06 -13.05 -9.87
N THR A 123 12.72 -12.39 -8.89
CA THR A 123 14.17 -12.24 -8.86
C THR A 123 14.76 -12.47 -7.48
N ARG A 124 16.05 -12.80 -7.44
CA ARG A 124 16.78 -13.04 -6.19
C ARG A 124 16.92 -11.76 -5.37
N GLU A 125 17.18 -10.65 -6.04
CA GLU A 125 17.36 -9.33 -5.43
C GLU A 125 16.09 -8.91 -4.71
N LEU A 126 14.93 -9.12 -5.34
CA LEU A 126 13.64 -8.83 -4.72
C LEU A 126 13.33 -9.79 -3.56
N CYS A 127 13.83 -11.04 -3.60
CA CYS A 127 13.68 -11.97 -2.49
C CYS A 127 14.42 -11.48 -1.24
N VAL A 128 15.66 -11.01 -1.41
CA VAL A 128 16.44 -10.44 -0.31
C VAL A 128 15.76 -9.19 0.25
N GLN A 129 15.24 -8.32 -0.61
CA GLN A 129 14.49 -7.15 -0.17
C GLN A 129 13.26 -7.51 0.66
N VAL A 130 12.41 -8.40 0.13
CA VAL A 130 11.20 -8.85 0.84
C VAL A 130 11.54 -9.54 2.16
N THR A 131 12.63 -10.28 2.22
CA THR A 131 13.11 -10.93 3.46
C THR A 131 13.56 -9.92 4.52
N SER A 132 14.05 -8.75 4.12
CA SER A 132 14.43 -7.69 5.07
C SER A 132 13.22 -6.87 5.54
N ASP A 133 12.15 -6.83 4.75
CA ASP A 133 10.94 -6.06 5.03
C ASP A 133 9.95 -6.81 5.95
N LEU A 134 10.01 -8.15 5.99
CA LEU A 134 9.15 -9.03 6.81
C LEU A 134 9.89 -9.56 8.05
#